data_AF-A0A9N7VFQ4-F1
#
_entry.id   AF-A0A9N7VFQ4-F1
#
_cell.length_a   1.000
_cell.length_b   1.000
_cell.length_c   1.000
_cell.angle_alpha   90.00
_cell.angle_beta   90.00
_cell.angle_gamma   90.00
#
_symmetry.space_group_name_H-M   'P 1'
#
loop_
_entity.id
_entity.type
_entity.pdbx_description
1 polymer ?
#
loop_
_entity_poly.entity_id
_entity_poly.type
_entity_poly.pdbx_seq_one_letter_code
_entity_poly.pdbx_strand_id
1 'polypeptide(L)'
;MLLQPVDKWSAAASGRSAGTKWKMQVEQDKGPGEKKACGEVNQPEDLRRICLSNTMLVKWSHMPYFATTVTGCFVRAVFEDSILDPPHCVAEIVSVMKAKKNYQMGSKWIDLLLKLRHAGEDKIVTLWSISNLEFKKSEFEQ
;
A
#
# COMPACT_ATOMS: atom_id res chain seq x y z
N MET A 1 -42.21 30.54 -58.44
CA MET A 1 -42.39 29.08 -58.56
C MET A 1 -41.18 28.44 -57.91
N LEU A 2 -41.23 27.61 -56.86
CA LEU A 2 -42.27 26.94 -56.08
C LEU A 2 -41.60 26.72 -54.70
N LEU A 3 -42.11 27.33 -53.63
CA LEU A 3 -43.07 26.77 -52.66
C LEU A 3 -42.57 25.57 -51.85
N GLN A 4 -42.60 25.76 -50.53
CA GLN A 4 -42.35 24.79 -49.47
C GLN A 4 -43.48 23.74 -49.35
N PRO A 5 -43.26 22.70 -48.53
CA PRO A 5 -44.28 22.19 -47.62
C PRO A 5 -43.81 22.30 -46.16
N VAL A 6 -44.48 23.09 -45.32
CA VAL A 6 -45.67 22.82 -44.46
C VAL A 6 -45.41 21.99 -43.20
N ASP A 7 -45.91 22.59 -42.12
CA ASP A 7 -45.80 22.43 -40.68
C ASP A 7 -46.32 21.14 -40.03
N LYS A 8 -45.91 20.98 -38.75
CA LYS A 8 -46.66 20.54 -37.53
C LYS A 8 -45.93 19.43 -36.76
N TRP A 9 -45.88 19.39 -35.42
CA TRP A 9 -46.47 20.18 -34.33
C TRP A 9 -45.71 19.81 -33.02
N SER A 10 -45.65 20.77 -32.09
CA SER A 10 -44.96 20.72 -30.79
C SER A 10 -45.61 19.83 -29.73
N ALA A 11 -44.82 19.26 -28.82
CA ALA A 11 -45.22 19.12 -27.41
C ALA A 11 -43.99 19.19 -26.49
N ALA A 12 -44.12 20.02 -25.46
CA ALA A 12 -43.08 20.41 -24.53
C ALA A 12 -42.72 19.31 -23.52
N ALA A 13 -41.46 19.26 -23.12
CA ALA A 13 -41.08 18.91 -21.75
C ALA A 13 -39.82 19.70 -21.37
N SER A 14 -39.94 20.34 -20.22
CA SER A 14 -39.00 21.20 -19.53
C SER A 14 -37.60 20.59 -19.29
N GLY A 15 -36.58 21.44 -19.34
CA GLY A 15 -35.30 21.15 -18.69
C GLY A 15 -34.34 22.34 -18.80
N ARG A 16 -34.18 23.07 -17.70
CA ARG A 16 -33.45 24.35 -17.63
C ARG A 16 -31.94 24.16 -17.59
N SER A 17 -31.30 25.23 -18.07
CA SER A 17 -29.90 25.62 -18.12
C SER A 17 -29.02 25.35 -16.89
N ALA A 18 -27.72 25.55 -17.16
CA ALA A 18 -26.69 26.16 -16.32
C ALA A 18 -25.74 25.23 -15.56
N GLY A 19 -24.45 25.40 -15.88
CA GLY A 19 -23.34 24.66 -15.32
C GLY A 19 -23.25 24.78 -13.79
N THR A 20 -23.01 23.64 -13.16
CA THR A 20 -22.83 23.58 -11.71
C THR A 20 -21.36 23.70 -11.37
N LYS A 21 -21.02 24.89 -10.90
CA LYS A 21 -19.84 25.22 -10.11
C LYS A 21 -19.67 24.21 -8.97
N TRP A 22 -18.65 23.37 -9.04
CA TRP A 22 -18.29 22.44 -7.97
C TRP A 22 -17.80 23.24 -6.77
N LYS A 23 -18.69 23.42 -5.80
CA LYS A 23 -18.43 24.10 -4.53
C LYS A 23 -17.88 23.05 -3.57
N MET A 24 -16.57 23.03 -3.40
CA MET A 24 -15.88 22.21 -2.41
C MET A 24 -16.27 22.71 -1.02
N GLN A 25 -17.14 21.97 -0.33
CA GLN A 25 -17.45 22.21 1.08
C GLN A 25 -16.51 21.34 1.92
N VAL A 26 -15.57 21.99 2.60
CA VAL A 26 -14.82 21.40 3.70
C VAL A 26 -15.74 21.43 4.91
N GLU A 27 -16.26 20.26 5.28
CA GLU A 27 -16.83 20.05 6.61
C GLU A 27 -15.66 19.89 7.59
N GLN A 28 -15.46 20.91 8.42
CA GLN A 28 -14.72 20.78 9.66
C GLN A 28 -15.63 20.10 10.69
N ASP A 29 -15.42 18.81 10.94
CA ASP A 29 -15.85 18.19 12.18
C ASP A 29 -14.65 18.08 13.12
N LYS A 30 -14.72 18.79 14.24
CA LYS A 30 -13.84 18.63 15.40
C LYS A 30 -14.56 17.76 16.43
N GLY A 31 -14.27 16.45 16.40
CA GLY A 31 -14.42 15.58 17.56
C GLY A 31 -13.04 15.23 18.14
N PRO A 32 -12.86 15.17 19.48
CA PRO A 32 -11.72 14.47 20.05
C PRO A 32 -11.96 12.98 19.81
N GLY A 33 -11.52 12.50 18.63
CA GLY A 33 -11.51 11.08 18.35
C GLY A 33 -10.68 10.40 19.41
N GLU A 34 -11.36 9.69 20.32
CA GLU A 34 -10.73 8.76 21.25
C GLU A 34 -9.75 7.95 20.43
N LYS A 35 -8.46 8.11 20.72
CA LYS A 35 -7.41 7.26 20.16
C LYS A 35 -7.82 5.86 20.59
N LYS A 36 -8.50 5.10 19.71
CA LYS A 36 -8.78 3.70 19.96
C LYS A 36 -7.44 3.13 20.38
N ALA A 37 -7.36 2.71 21.64
CA ALA A 37 -6.15 2.11 22.17
C ALA A 37 -5.71 1.09 21.13
N CYS A 38 -4.45 1.16 20.72
CA CYS A 38 -3.86 0.21 19.79
C CYS A 38 -4.06 -1.16 20.43
N GLY A 39 -5.13 -1.84 20.04
CA GLY A 39 -5.45 -3.16 20.55
C GLY A 39 -4.35 -4.09 20.11
N GLU A 40 -4.05 -5.08 20.95
CA GLU A 40 -3.17 -6.16 20.53
C GLU A 40 -3.71 -6.77 19.23
N VAL A 41 -2.82 -6.92 18.24
CA VAL A 41 -3.17 -7.51 16.96
C VAL A 41 -3.37 -9.00 17.17
N ASN A 42 -4.63 -9.42 17.28
CA ASN A 42 -4.98 -10.81 17.61
C ASN A 42 -5.32 -11.64 16.37
N GLN A 43 -5.52 -11.00 15.22
CA GLN A 43 -5.92 -11.66 13.98
C GLN A 43 -4.90 -11.43 12.86
N PRO A 44 -4.57 -12.47 12.07
CA PRO A 44 -3.70 -12.30 10.91
C PRO A 44 -4.28 -11.32 9.89
N GLU A 45 -5.60 -11.19 9.80
CA GLU A 45 -6.29 -10.23 8.92
C GLU A 45 -5.95 -8.77 9.24
N ASP A 46 -5.67 -8.46 10.51
CA ASP A 46 -5.31 -7.12 10.93
C ASP A 46 -3.90 -6.76 10.48
N LEU A 47 -2.97 -7.72 10.58
CA LEU A 47 -1.58 -7.54 10.16
C LEU A 47 -1.45 -7.53 8.63
N ARG A 48 -2.34 -8.22 7.90
CA ARG A 48 -2.40 -8.18 6.42
C ARG A 48 -2.56 -6.76 5.87
N ARG A 49 -3.29 -5.88 6.57
CA ARG A 49 -3.54 -4.50 6.11
C ARG A 49 -2.27 -3.65 6.01
N ILE A 50 -1.25 -4.00 6.79
CA ILE A 50 0.04 -3.32 6.86
C ILE A 50 1.19 -4.19 6.35
N CYS A 51 0.88 -5.35 5.76
CA CYS A 51 1.86 -6.25 5.19
C CYS A 51 2.15 -5.89 3.73
N LEU A 52 3.41 -5.60 3.42
CA LEU A 52 3.85 -5.17 2.10
C LEU A 52 4.39 -6.36 1.31
N SER A 53 3.95 -6.48 0.06
CA SER A 53 4.51 -7.44 -0.89
C SER A 53 5.80 -6.90 -1.51
N ASN A 54 6.66 -7.81 -1.96
CA ASN A 54 7.87 -7.44 -2.71
C ASN A 54 7.55 -6.53 -3.91
N THR A 55 6.51 -6.84 -4.67
CA THR A 55 6.08 -6.05 -5.84
C THR A 55 5.75 -4.59 -5.47
N MET A 56 5.09 -4.37 -4.32
CA MET A 56 4.80 -3.02 -3.82
C MET A 56 6.07 -2.27 -3.45
N LEU A 57 7.00 -2.92 -2.76
CA LEU A 57 8.29 -2.33 -2.39
C LEU A 57 9.12 -1.96 -3.62
N VAL A 58 9.18 -2.83 -4.62
CA VAL A 58 9.85 -2.54 -5.90
C VAL A 58 9.20 -1.37 -6.62
N LYS A 59 7.87 -1.26 -6.57
CA LYS A 59 7.14 -0.14 -7.17
C LYS A 59 7.49 1.19 -6.46
N TRP A 60 7.54 1.17 -5.14
CA TRP A 60 7.72 2.36 -4.31
C TRP A 60 9.18 2.75 -4.04
N SER A 61 10.14 1.89 -4.42
CA SER A 61 11.59 2.09 -4.19
C SER A 61 12.13 3.48 -4.57
N HIS A 62 11.60 4.11 -5.62
CA HIS A 62 12.04 5.44 -6.09
C HIS A 62 11.18 6.59 -5.56
N MET A 63 10.22 6.33 -4.66
CA MET A 63 9.39 7.39 -4.09
C MET A 63 10.20 8.18 -3.04
N PRO A 64 10.08 9.52 -3.01
CA PRO A 64 10.87 10.37 -2.12
C PRO A 64 10.60 10.11 -0.63
N TYR A 65 9.45 9.55 -0.29
CA TYR A 65 9.05 9.22 1.08
C TYR A 65 9.05 7.70 1.34
N PHE A 66 9.74 6.90 0.52
CA PHE A 66 9.74 5.44 0.64
C PHE A 66 10.07 4.99 2.06
N ALA A 67 11.18 5.47 2.62
CA ALA A 67 11.62 5.09 3.96
C ALA A 67 10.57 5.38 5.04
N THR A 68 9.99 6.59 5.02
CA THR A 68 8.95 6.99 5.99
C THR A 68 7.67 6.18 5.83
N THR A 69 7.30 5.81 4.61
CA THR A 69 6.06 5.06 4.32
C THR A 69 6.16 3.59 4.73
N VAL A 70 7.32 2.96 4.54
CA VAL A 70 7.46 1.51 4.78
C VAL A 70 7.95 1.18 6.18
N THR A 71 8.56 2.13 6.90
CA THR A 71 8.94 1.93 8.30
C THR A 71 7.71 1.71 9.18
N GLY A 72 7.74 0.65 10.00
CA GLY A 72 6.60 0.22 10.81
C GLY A 72 5.58 -0.66 10.07
N CYS A 73 5.77 -0.90 8.77
CA CYS A 73 5.02 -1.94 8.05
C CYS A 73 5.66 -3.31 8.27
N PHE A 74 4.90 -4.35 7.93
CA PHE A 74 5.34 -5.74 8.04
C PHE A 74 5.62 -6.33 6.66
N VAL A 75 6.48 -7.34 6.62
CA VAL A 75 6.78 -8.11 5.41
C VAL A 75 6.90 -9.58 5.75
N ARG A 76 6.54 -10.42 4.79
CA ARG A 76 6.84 -11.85 4.83
C ARG A 76 8.23 -12.06 4.24
N ALA A 77 9.20 -12.40 5.07
CA ALA A 77 10.60 -12.52 4.67
C ALA A 77 11.13 -13.95 4.87
N VAL A 78 12.08 -14.32 4.02
CA VAL A 78 12.92 -15.52 4.17
C VAL A 78 14.29 -15.07 4.64
N PHE A 79 14.74 -15.60 5.78
CA PHE A 79 16.09 -15.39 6.28
C PHE A 79 16.97 -16.56 5.85
N GLU A 80 18.17 -16.27 5.32
CA GLU A 80 19.10 -17.32 4.86
C GLU A 80 19.58 -18.25 6.00
N ASP A 81 19.58 -17.76 7.24
CA ASP A 81 20.03 -18.50 8.44
C ASP A 81 18.93 -19.29 9.17
N SER A 82 17.69 -19.38 8.64
CA SER A 82 16.64 -20.13 9.33
C SER A 82 16.86 -21.64 9.18
N ILE A 83 17.61 -22.23 10.12
CA ILE A 83 17.68 -23.70 10.33
C ILE A 83 16.28 -24.24 10.73
N LEU A 84 15.42 -23.37 11.27
CA LEU A 84 14.03 -23.65 11.62
C LEU A 84 13.14 -23.63 10.38
N ASP A 85 12.43 -24.73 10.16
CA ASP A 85 11.22 -24.80 9.34
C ASP A 85 10.08 -24.20 10.20
N PRO A 86 9.44 -23.08 9.83
CA PRO A 86 9.27 -22.60 8.46
C PRO A 86 10.32 -21.57 7.98
N PRO A 87 10.68 -21.60 6.68
CA PRO A 87 11.63 -20.64 6.11
C PRO A 87 11.10 -19.21 6.01
N HIS A 88 9.79 -19.00 6.22
CA HIS A 88 9.16 -17.69 6.10
C HIS A 88 8.67 -17.24 7.46
N CYS A 89 8.92 -15.97 7.76
CA CYS A 89 8.52 -15.33 8.99
C CYS A 89 7.93 -13.95 8.70
N VAL A 90 7.15 -13.45 9.64
CA VAL A 90 6.64 -12.09 9.63
C VAL A 90 7.66 -11.20 10.34
N ALA A 91 8.15 -10.17 9.64
CA ALA A 91 9.11 -9.23 10.18
C ALA A 91 8.67 -7.78 9.98
N GLU A 92 8.97 -6.93 10.95
CA GLU A 92 8.71 -5.50 10.88
C GLU A 92 9.86 -4.80 10.14
N ILE A 93 9.55 -3.84 9.28
CA ILE A 93 10.56 -2.96 8.67
C ILE A 93 10.92 -1.86 9.68
N VAL A 94 12.12 -1.96 10.25
CA VAL A 94 12.64 -0.96 11.20
C VAL A 94 13.18 0.26 10.47
N SER A 95 13.97 0.05 9.42
CA SER A 95 14.60 1.14 8.68
C SER A 95 15.01 0.74 7.27
N VAL A 96 15.10 1.72 6.38
CA VAL A 96 15.63 1.56 5.02
C VAL A 96 17.04 2.13 4.95
N MET A 97 17.95 1.40 4.31
CA MET A 97 19.34 1.77 4.12
C MET A 97 19.70 1.78 2.63
N LYS A 98 20.77 2.48 2.27
CA LYS A 98 21.31 2.48 0.91
C LYS A 98 22.37 1.37 0.75
N ALA A 99 22.23 0.55 -0.27
CA ALA A 99 23.20 -0.48 -0.64
C ALA A 99 24.47 0.17 -1.21
N LYS A 100 25.61 -0.50 -1.02
CA LYS A 100 26.89 -0.09 -1.63
C LYS A 100 26.92 -0.33 -3.14
N LYS A 101 26.16 -1.32 -3.61
CA LYS A 101 26.07 -1.75 -5.01
C LYS A 101 24.60 -1.92 -5.38
N ASN A 102 24.25 -1.41 -6.55
CA ASN A 102 22.91 -1.58 -7.11
C ASN A 102 22.72 -3.04 -7.54
N TYR A 103 21.54 -3.57 -7.32
CA TYR A 103 21.13 -4.89 -7.80
C TYR A 103 19.87 -4.77 -8.64
N GLN A 104 19.66 -5.76 -9.50
CA GLN A 104 18.50 -5.78 -10.38
C GLN A 104 17.37 -6.55 -9.71
N MET A 105 16.19 -5.94 -9.68
CA MET A 105 14.95 -6.56 -9.21
C MET A 105 13.92 -6.49 -10.34
N GLY A 106 13.80 -7.60 -11.08
CA GLY A 106 13.07 -7.62 -12.35
C GLY A 106 13.68 -6.67 -13.36
N SER A 107 12.94 -5.63 -13.76
CA SER A 107 13.41 -4.62 -14.73
C SER A 107 13.97 -3.35 -14.08
N LYS A 108 13.99 -3.25 -12.75
CA LYS A 108 14.45 -2.06 -12.02
C LYS A 108 15.81 -2.28 -11.36
N TRP A 109 16.62 -1.23 -11.33
CA TRP A 109 17.84 -1.19 -10.52
C TRP A 109 17.51 -0.58 -9.17
N ILE A 110 17.82 -1.32 -8.11
CA ILE A 110 17.54 -0.95 -6.73
C ILE A 110 18.85 -0.89 -5.96
N ASP A 111 18.97 0.13 -5.13
CA ASP A 111 20.12 0.40 -4.28
C ASP A 111 19.70 0.49 -2.81
N LEU A 112 18.71 -0.32 -2.42
CA LEU A 112 18.08 -0.29 -1.10
C LEU A 112 18.31 -1.60 -0.35
N LEU A 113 18.47 -1.47 0.96
CA LEU A 113 18.48 -2.57 1.92
C LEU A 113 17.42 -2.29 2.99
N LEU A 114 16.84 -3.35 3.53
CA LEU A 114 15.82 -3.25 4.57
C LEU A 114 16.37 -3.87 5.85
N LYS A 115 16.30 -3.13 6.94
CA LYS A 115 16.52 -3.65 8.28
C LYS A 115 15.19 -4.18 8.78
N LEU A 116 15.10 -5.49 8.92
CA LEU A 116 13.93 -6.19 9.40
C LEU A 116 14.13 -6.63 10.84
N ARG A 117 13.06 -6.62 11.63
CA ARG A 117 13.04 -7.12 13.00
C ARG A 117 12.04 -8.27 13.13
N HIS A 118 12.51 -9.38 13.66
CA HIS A 118 11.69 -10.56 13.96
C HIS A 118 12.16 -11.17 15.28
N ALA A 119 11.22 -11.48 16.18
CA ALA A 119 11.50 -12.04 17.51
C ALA A 119 12.55 -11.26 18.35
N GLY A 120 12.68 -9.95 18.14
CA GLY A 120 13.68 -9.10 18.80
C GLY A 120 15.06 -9.08 18.14
N GLU A 121 15.29 -9.89 17.11
CA GLU A 121 16.52 -9.87 16.32
C GLU A 121 16.36 -8.96 15.09
N ASP A 122 17.39 -8.15 14.84
CA ASP A 122 17.46 -7.27 13.68
C ASP A 122 18.37 -7.88 12.60
N LYS A 123 17.87 -7.99 11.36
CA LYS A 123 18.62 -8.50 10.20
C LYS A 123 18.50 -7.54 9.01
N ILE A 124 19.62 -7.30 8.32
CA ILE A 124 19.64 -6.48 7.11
C ILE A 124 19.53 -7.41 5.91
N VAL A 125 18.51 -7.19 5.08
CA VAL A 125 18.24 -8.00 3.90
C VAL A 125 18.03 -7.13 2.66
N THR A 126 18.11 -7.77 1.49
CA THR A 126 17.69 -7.15 0.23
C THR A 126 16.20 -7.37 0.01
N LEU A 127 15.60 -6.63 -0.93
CA LEU A 127 14.20 -6.84 -1.29
C LEU A 127 13.92 -8.27 -1.80
N TRP A 128 14.92 -9.00 -2.32
CA TRP A 128 14.75 -10.36 -2.86
C TRP A 128 14.22 -11.35 -1.83
N SER A 129 14.61 -11.17 -0.57
CA SER A 129 14.17 -12.02 0.56
C SER A 129 12.69 -11.87 0.89
N ILE A 130 12.00 -10.89 0.31
CA ILE A 130 10.60 -10.58 0.59
C ILE A 130 9.70 -11.34 -0.37
N SER A 131 8.70 -12.02 0.18
CA SER A 131 7.71 -12.75 -0.59
C SER A 131 6.62 -11.84 -1.16
N ASN A 132 5.99 -12.28 -2.25
CA ASN A 132 4.75 -11.67 -2.75
C ASN A 132 3.49 -12.34 -2.17
N LEU A 133 3.64 -13.48 -1.49
CA LEU A 133 2.52 -14.24 -0.95
C LEU A 133 2.10 -13.69 0.42
N GLU A 134 0.83 -13.88 0.73
CA GLU A 134 0.31 -13.67 2.09
C GLU A 134 1.00 -14.62 3.07
N PHE A 135 1.17 -14.16 4.31
CA PHE A 135 1.71 -15.01 5.37
C PHE A 135 0.66 -15.98 5.87
N LYS A 136 1.15 -17.16 6.29
CA LYS A 136 0.30 -18.21 6.86
C LYS A 136 0.03 -17.92 8.33
N LYS A 137 -1.06 -18.47 8.86
CA LYS A 137 -1.38 -18.38 10.29
C LYS A 137 -0.23 -18.90 11.17
N SER A 138 0.42 -19.99 10.76
CA SER A 138 1.58 -20.54 11.45
C SER A 138 2.80 -19.61 11.47
N GLU A 139 2.92 -18.68 10.52
CA GLU A 139 4.01 -17.70 10.45
C GLU A 139 3.71 -16.45 11.29
N PHE A 140 2.43 -16.22 11.60
CA PHE A 140 1.96 -15.15 12.48
C PHE A 140 2.07 -15.53 13.96
N GLU A 141 1.94 -16.82 14.28
CA GLU A 141 2.03 -17.35 15.65
C GLU A 141 3.48 -17.60 16.13
N GLN A 142 4.49 -17.28 15.29
CA GLN A 142 5.92 -17.37 15.63
C GLN A 142 6.40 -16.15 16.39
#